data_AF-A0A699X4Y1-F1
#
_entry.id   AF-A0A699X4Y1-F1
#
_cell.length_a   1.000
_cell.length_b   1.000
_cell.length_c   1.000
_cell.angle_alpha   90.00
_cell.angle_beta   90.00
_cell.angle_gamma   90.00
#
_symmetry.space_group_name_H-M   'P 1'
#
loop_
_entity.id
_entity.type
_entity.pdbx_description
1 polymer ?
#
loop_
_entity_poly.entity_id
_entity_poly.type
_entity_poly.pdbx_seq_one_letter_code
_entity_poly.pdbx_strand_id
1 'polypeptide(L)'
;MDGIFIGQRKYAQEMLEKFNMDQCNSMHNPAVPGLKLTKDAEGTEVAGTIYMKMVGSLMYLTTTRSDLMFIVSLISHLYIFSY
;
A
#
# COMPACT_ATOMS: atom_id res chain seq x y z
N MET A 1 -25.42 18.27 -1.68
CA MET A 1 -24.66 17.03 -1.45
C MET A 1 -23.19 17.41 -1.47
N ASP A 2 -22.67 17.88 -0.34
CA ASP A 2 -21.25 18.18 -0.19
C ASP A 2 -20.48 16.87 -0.05
N GLY A 3 -20.25 16.22 -1.19
CA GLY A 3 -19.38 15.06 -1.26
C GLY A 3 -17.97 15.53 -0.90
N ILE A 4 -17.33 14.85 0.06
CA ILE A 4 -15.93 15.04 0.38
C ILE A 4 -15.13 14.62 -0.86
N PHE A 5 -14.87 15.57 -1.75
CA PHE A 5 -14.00 15.37 -2.91
C PHE A 5 -12.56 15.49 -2.43
N ILE A 6 -12.10 14.47 -1.70
CA ILE A 6 -10.68 14.34 -1.42
C ILE A 6 -9.99 14.08 -2.76
N GLY A 7 -9.12 15.00 -3.16
CA GLY A 7 -8.27 14.77 -4.33
C GLY A 7 -7.35 13.58 -4.08
N GLN A 8 -7.21 12.68 -5.06
CA GLN A 8 -6.36 11.49 -5.00
C GLN A 8 -4.95 11.79 -4.45
N ARG A 9 -4.36 12.92 -4.86
CA ARG A 9 -3.06 13.38 -4.36
C ARG A 9 -3.05 13.65 -2.85
N LYS A 10 -4.09 14.31 -2.33
CA LYS A 10 -4.23 14.60 -0.90
C LYS A 10 -4.44 13.31 -0.11
N TYR A 11 -5.29 12.41 -0.62
CA TYR A 11 -5.48 11.09 -0.02
C TYR A 11 -4.18 10.29 0.05
N ALA A 12 -3.43 10.25 -1.06
CA ALA A 12 -2.15 9.55 -1.12
C ALA A 12 -1.16 10.09 -0.09
N GLN A 13 -1.07 11.42 0.03
CA GLN A 13 -0.17 12.06 0.99
C GLN A 13 -0.58 11.77 2.45
N GLU A 14 -1.85 11.94 2.79
CA GLU A 14 -2.37 11.63 4.13
C GLU A 14 -2.18 10.15 4.49
N MET A 15 -2.30 9.25 3.49
CA MET A 15 -2.06 7.82 3.67
C MET A 15 -0.59 7.53 3.97
N LEU A 16 0.34 8.14 3.23
CA LEU A 16 1.78 7.98 3.47
C LEU A 16 2.16 8.49 4.86
N GLU A 17 1.69 9.67 5.26
CA GLU A 17 1.92 10.23 6.59
C GLU A 17 1.36 9.32 7.70
N LYS A 18 0.14 8.79 7.52
CA LYS A 18 -0.51 7.89 8.48
C LYS A 18 0.28 6.61 8.78
N PHE A 19 1.05 6.13 7.80
CA PHE A 19 1.87 4.91 7.95
C PHE A 19 3.37 5.21 8.08
N ASN A 20 3.77 6.48 8.31
CA ASN A 20 5.17 6.93 8.39
C ASN A 20 6.00 6.57 7.13
N MET A 21 5.38 6.70 5.96
CA MET A 21 5.98 6.46 4.64
C MET A 21 6.23 7.75 3.86
N ASP A 22 6.06 8.91 4.48
CA ASP A 22 6.26 10.23 3.87
C ASP A 22 7.72 10.47 3.46
N GLN A 23 8.67 9.81 4.12
CA GLN A 23 10.10 9.84 3.79
C GLN A 23 10.53 8.71 2.83
N CYS A 24 9.62 7.84 2.38
CA CYS A 24 9.97 6.78 1.45
C CYS A 24 10.35 7.34 0.07
N ASN A 25 11.36 6.73 -0.55
CA ASN A 25 11.77 7.11 -1.89
C ASN A 25 10.66 6.84 -2.91
N SER A 26 10.35 7.85 -3.72
CA SER A 26 9.43 7.70 -4.84
C SER A 26 10.04 6.78 -5.90
N MET A 27 9.29 5.78 -6.33
CA MET A 27 9.65 4.94 -7.46
C MET A 27 8.67 5.19 -8.61
N HIS A 28 9.22 5.45 -9.80
CA HIS A 28 8.44 5.65 -11.01
C HIS A 28 7.82 4.33 -11.51
N ASN A 29 8.53 3.22 -11.33
CA ASN A 29 8.03 1.91 -11.70
C ASN A 29 7.31 1.30 -10.50
N PRO A 30 6.01 0.95 -10.62
CA PRO A 30 5.24 0.45 -9.50
C PRO A 30 5.74 -0.93 -9.03
N ALA A 31 6.30 -1.76 -9.92
CA ALA A 31 6.95 -3.03 -9.57
C ALA A 31 8.17 -3.31 -10.45
N VAL A 32 9.30 -3.66 -9.82
CA VAL A 32 10.47 -4.17 -10.56
C VAL A 32 10.19 -5.60 -11.03
N PRO A 33 10.41 -5.93 -12.32
CA PRO A 33 10.31 -7.31 -12.80
C PRO A 33 11.21 -8.23 -11.98
N GLY A 34 10.65 -9.33 -11.45
CA GLY A 34 11.38 -10.25 -10.57
C GLY A 34 11.39 -9.88 -9.08
N LEU A 35 10.55 -8.92 -8.65
CA LEU A 35 10.32 -8.63 -7.23
C LEU A 35 9.87 -9.91 -6.51
N LYS A 36 10.76 -10.45 -5.66
CA LYS A 36 10.44 -11.53 -4.72
C LYS A 36 10.22 -10.89 -3.37
N LEU A 37 9.00 -10.97 -2.87
CA LEU A 37 8.70 -10.54 -1.53
C LEU A 37 9.03 -11.70 -0.58
N THR A 38 9.94 -11.47 0.36
CA THR A 38 10.38 -12.44 1.36
C THR A 38 9.96 -11.96 2.75
N LYS A 39 9.66 -12.89 3.65
CA LYS A 39 9.51 -12.54 5.07
C LYS A 39 10.85 -12.02 5.57
N ASP A 40 10.83 -10.85 6.20
CA ASP A 40 11.98 -10.34 6.93
C ASP A 40 12.03 -11.05 8.29
N ALA A 41 13.05 -11.88 8.49
CA ALA A 41 13.23 -12.64 9.73
C ALA A 41 13.68 -11.77 10.90
N GLU A 42 14.26 -10.60 10.62
CA GLU A 42 14.70 -9.62 11.62
C GLU A 42 13.70 -8.45 11.74
N GLY A 43 12.68 -8.43 10.86
CA GLY A 43 11.68 -7.38 10.80
C GLY A 43 10.69 -7.43 11.97
N THR A 44 10.22 -6.25 12.39
CA THR A 44 9.18 -6.14 13.41
C THR A 44 7.85 -6.67 12.87
N GLU A 45 7.23 -7.59 13.61
CA GLU A 45 5.89 -8.07 13.30
C GLU A 45 4.89 -6.90 13.32
N VAL A 46 4.27 -6.64 12.17
CA VAL A 46 3.23 -5.62 12.07
C VAL A 46 1.91 -6.26 12.51
N ALA A 47 1.24 -5.66 13.49
CA ALA A 47 -0.09 -6.10 13.92
C ALA A 47 -1.03 -6.21 12.70
N GLY A 48 -1.69 -7.36 12.53
CA GLY A 48 -2.50 -7.64 11.34
C GLY A 48 -3.57 -6.57 11.05
N THR A 49 -4.09 -5.91 12.08
CA THR A 49 -5.04 -4.79 11.94
C THR A 49 -4.44 -3.55 11.26
N ILE A 50 -3.15 -3.26 11.46
CA ILE A 50 -2.43 -2.16 10.80
C ILE A 50 -2.21 -2.52 9.34
N TYR A 51 -1.80 -3.76 9.07
CA TYR A 51 -1.61 -4.25 7.72
C TYR A 51 -2.90 -4.22 6.90
N MET A 52 -4.02 -4.70 7.46
CA MET A 52 -5.33 -4.65 6.78
C MET A 52 -5.77 -3.20 6.50
N LYS A 53 -5.51 -2.26 7.42
CA LYS A 53 -5.78 -0.83 7.19
C LYS A 53 -4.95 -0.27 6.04
N MET A 54 -3.68 -0.65 5.93
CA MET A 54 -2.79 -0.21 4.86
C MET A 54 -3.25 -0.76 3.50
N VAL A 55 -3.56 -2.07 3.42
CA VAL A 55 -4.09 -2.69 2.21
C VAL A 55 -5.42 -2.06 1.78
N GLY A 56 -6.34 -1.81 2.72
CA GLY A 56 -7.61 -1.14 2.42
C GLY A 56 -7.43 0.27 1.87
N SER A 57 -6.52 1.06 2.44
CA SER A 57 -6.16 2.38 1.92
C SER A 57 -5.52 2.33 0.53
N LEU A 58 -4.67 1.33 0.27
CA LEU A 58 -4.07 1.10 -1.05
C LEU A 58 -5.10 0.68 -2.11
N MET A 59 -6.06 -0.18 -1.75
CA MET A 59 -7.14 -0.58 -2.67
C MET A 59 -7.97 0.63 -3.15
N TYR A 60 -8.26 1.56 -2.25
CA TYR A 60 -8.94 2.81 -2.60
C TYR A 60 -8.14 3.63 -3.64
N LEU A 61 -6.81 3.70 -3.50
CA LEU A 61 -5.92 4.37 -4.45
C LEU A 61 -5.84 3.65 -5.81
N THR A 62 -5.73 2.32 -5.82
CA THR A 62 -5.64 1.52 -7.07
C THR A 62 -6.85 1.64 -7.97
N THR A 63 -8.02 1.99 -7.42
CA THR A 63 -9.24 2.24 -8.20
C THR A 63 -9.03 3.36 -9.24
N THR A 64 -8.04 4.23 -9.04
CA THR A 64 -7.72 5.33 -9.97
C THR A 64 -6.37 5.21 -10.68
N ARG A 65 -5.55 4.23 -10.29
CA ARG A 65 -4.17 3.99 -10.78
C ARG A 65 -3.97 2.49 -11.01
N SER A 66 -4.43 2.00 -12.16
CA SER A 66 -4.37 0.57 -12.52
C SER A 66 -2.95 0.02 -12.62
N ASP A 67 -1.95 0.88 -12.79
CA ASP A 67 -0.53 0.57 -12.75
C ASP A 67 -0.05 0.07 -11.37
N LEU A 68 -0.76 0.43 -10.30
CA LEU A 68 -0.49 -0.02 -8.93
C LEU A 68 -1.23 -1.30 -8.55
N MET A 69 -2.22 -1.72 -9.34
CA MET A 69 -3.12 -2.83 -9.03
C MET A 69 -2.35 -4.14 -8.80
N PHE A 70 -1.35 -4.42 -9.65
CA PHE A 70 -0.52 -5.63 -9.55
C PHE A 70 0.20 -5.75 -8.20
N ILE A 71 0.76 -4.65 -7.68
CA ILE A 71 1.48 -4.64 -6.40
C ILE A 71 0.54 -4.82 -5.23
N VAL A 72 -0.59 -4.12 -5.25
CA VAL A 72 -1.57 -4.23 -4.17
C VAL A 72 -2.17 -5.63 -4.10
N SER A 73 -2.42 -6.27 -5.25
CA SER A 73 -2.82 -7.68 -5.30
C SER A 73 -1.73 -8.60 -4.73
N LEU A 74 -0.46 -8.38 -5.09
CA LEU A 74 0.66 -9.18 -4.61
C LEU A 74 0.86 -9.07 -3.09
N ILE A 75 0.77 -7.85 -2.55
CA ILE A 75 0.85 -7.56 -1.10
C ILE A 75 -0.35 -8.18 -0.36
N SER A 76 -1.56 -8.06 -0.91
CA SER A 76 -2.76 -8.68 -0.31
C SER A 76 -2.63 -10.20 -0.21
N HIS A 77 -2.08 -10.82 -1.25
CA HIS A 77 -1.89 -12.27 -1.31
C HIS A 77 -0.84 -12.75 -0.30
N LEU A 78 0.27 -12.03 -0.12
CA LEU A 78 1.29 -12.41 0.87
C LEU A 78 0.79 -12.47 2.30
N TYR A 79 -0.14 -11.60 2.67
CA TYR A 79 -0.73 -11.60 4.00
C TYR A 79 -1.54 -12.86 4.26
N ILE A 80 -2.32 -13.30 3.26
CA ILE A 80 -3.11 -14.53 3.32
C ILE A 80 -2.20 -15.76 3.47
N PHE A 81 -0.99 -15.73 2.93
CA PHE A 81 0.00 -16.83 3.07
C PHE A 81 0.89 -16.72 4.31
N SER A 82 0.88 -15.58 5.01
CA SER A 82 1.70 -15.36 6.19
C SER A 82 0.99 -15.73 7.50
N TYR A 83 -0.32 -15.94 7.46
CA TYR A 83 -1.19 -16.56 8.46
C TYR A 83 -1.66 -17.94 7.99
#